data_AF-W2CUP5-F1
#
_entry.id   AF-W2CUP5-F1
#
_cell.length_a   1.000
_cell.length_b   1.000
_cell.length_c   1.000
_cell.angle_alpha   90.00
_cell.angle_beta   90.00
_cell.angle_gamma   90.00
#
_symmetry.space_group_name_H-M   'P 1'
#
loop_
_entity.id
_entity.type
_entity.pdbx_description
1 polymer ?
#
loop_
_entity_poly.entity_id
_entity_poly.type
_entity_poly.pdbx_seq_one_letter_code
_entity_poly.pdbx_strand_id
1 'polypeptide(L)' 'MKREIISELYQGFEAAAIEVDGVECWSARDLQPLLGYSKWENFFKVIEKAKEACRNAGNSDA' A
#
# COMPACT_ATOMS: atom_id res chain seq x y z
N MET A 1 12.16 18.25 2.42
CA MET A 1 12.29 16.88 1.84
C MET A 1 12.97 16.98 0.49
N LYS A 2 13.86 16.05 0.15
CA LYS A 2 14.53 16.03 -1.16
C LYS A 2 13.52 15.58 -2.22
N ARG A 3 13.31 16.36 -3.29
CA ARG A 3 12.26 16.12 -4.30
C ARG A 3 12.51 14.81 -5.05
N GLU A 4 13.77 14.46 -5.20
CA GLU A 4 14.28 13.28 -5.88
C GLU A 4 13.81 12.01 -5.17
N ILE A 5 13.88 11.99 -3.83
CA ILE A 5 13.42 10.86 -3.02
C ILE A 5 11.90 10.66 -3.15
N ILE A 6 11.14 11.75 -3.19
CA ILE A 6 9.68 11.67 -3.39
C ILE A 6 9.37 11.05 -4.76
N SER A 7 10.08 11.48 -5.81
CA SER A 7 9.91 10.94 -7.15
C SER A 7 10.27 9.46 -7.24
N GLU A 8 11.36 9.04 -6.62
CA GLU A 8 11.83 7.65 -6.61
C GLU A 8 10.84 6.73 -5.87
N LEU A 9 10.41 7.13 -4.67
CA LEU A 9 9.43 6.37 -3.90
C LEU A 9 8.08 6.27 -4.62
N TYR A 10 7.65 7.36 -5.26
CA TYR A 10 6.44 7.37 -6.06
C TYR A 10 6.54 6.40 -7.25
N GLN A 11 7.63 6.46 -8.02
CA GLN A 11 7.85 5.53 -9.12
C GLN A 11 7.90 4.07 -8.67
N GLY A 12 8.56 3.78 -7.54
CA GLY A 12 8.59 2.43 -6.98
C GLY A 12 7.23 1.92 -6.55
N PHE A 13 6.39 2.79 -5.98
CA PHE A 13 5.02 2.47 -5.60
C PHE A 13 4.15 2.11 -6.82
N GLU A 14 4.18 2.96 -7.86
CA GLU A 14 3.41 2.73 -9.09
C GLU A 14 3.90 1.48 -9.82
N ALA A 15 5.21 1.23 -9.88
CA ALA A 15 5.78 0.05 -10.52
C ALA A 15 5.45 -1.27 -9.81
N ALA A 16 5.06 -1.23 -8.53
CA ALA A 16 4.66 -2.41 -7.77
C ALA A 16 3.18 -2.78 -7.98
N ALA A 17 2.41 -1.96 -8.69
CA ALA A 17 1.02 -2.26 -9.02
C ALA A 17 0.95 -3.43 -10.00
N ILE A 18 -0.03 -4.31 -9.78
CA ILE A 18 -0.40 -5.39 -10.67
C ILE A 18 -1.89 -5.33 -10.95
N GLU A 19 -2.32 -5.88 -12.08
CA GLU A 19 -3.74 -6.01 -12.39
C GLU A 19 -4.23 -7.42 -12.00
N VAL A 20 -5.34 -7.47 -11.25
CA VAL A 20 -6.05 -8.70 -10.90
C VAL A 20 -7.51 -8.50 -11.26
N ASP A 21 -8.02 -9.28 -12.22
CA ASP A 21 -9.41 -9.20 -12.69
C ASP A 21 -9.85 -7.77 -13.12
N GLY A 22 -8.95 -7.01 -13.75
CA GLY A 22 -9.20 -5.63 -14.16
C GLY A 22 -9.14 -4.61 -13.03
N VAL A 23 -8.71 -5.02 -11.83
CA VAL A 23 -8.55 -4.17 -10.65
C VAL A 23 -7.08 -4.02 -10.31
N GLU A 24 -6.63 -2.78 -10.17
CA GLU A 24 -5.27 -2.47 -9.73
C GLU A 24 -5.06 -2.86 -8.27
N CYS A 25 -4.02 -3.65 -8.03
CA CYS A 25 -3.73 -4.30 -6.76
C CYS A 25 -2.25 -4.19 -6.41
N TRP A 26 -1.94 -4.24 -5.12
CA TRP A 26 -0.57 -4.32 -4.62
C TRP A 26 -0.42 -5.53 -3.71
N SER A 27 0.66 -6.29 -3.92
CA SER A 27 1.12 -7.28 -2.96
C SER A 27 1.56 -6.58 -1.68
N ALA A 28 0.91 -6.90 -0.56
CA ALA A 28 1.27 -6.35 0.74
C ALA A 28 2.75 -6.63 1.13
N ARG A 29 3.34 -7.74 0.65
CA ARG A 29 4.75 -8.05 0.93
C ARG A 29 5.68 -7.13 0.16
N ASP A 30 5.34 -6.79 -1.07
CA ASP A 30 6.17 -5.94 -1.93
C ASP A 30 6.00 -4.46 -1.58
N LEU A 31 4.82 -4.08 -1.09
CA LEU A 31 4.52 -2.73 -0.63
C LEU A 31 5.21 -2.37 0.69
N GLN A 32 5.44 -3.35 1.56
CA GLN A 32 6.04 -3.17 2.88
C GLN A 32 7.37 -2.37 2.84
N PRO A 33 8.40 -2.80 2.07
CA PRO A 33 9.68 -2.08 2.02
C PRO A 33 9.56 -0.70 1.37
N LEU A 34 8.69 -0.52 0.37
CA LEU A 34 8.48 0.76 -0.32
C LEU A 34 7.92 1.84 0.63
N LEU A 35 7.11 1.43 1.60
CA LEU A 35 6.56 2.30 2.63
C LEU A 35 7.45 2.38 3.89
N GLY A 36 8.66 1.83 3.84
CA GLY A 36 9.67 1.96 4.90
C GLY A 36 9.48 1.04 6.11
N TYR A 37 8.67 -0.02 5.99
CA TYR A 37 8.47 -0.97 7.08
C TYR A 37 9.49 -2.10 7.01
N SER A 38 10.31 -2.25 8.05
CA SER A 38 11.30 -3.34 8.13
C SER A 38 10.71 -4.64 8.68
N LYS A 39 9.61 -4.58 9.45
CA LYS A 39 8.97 -5.74 10.07
C LYS A 39 7.53 -5.92 9.58
N TRP A 40 7.22 -7.12 9.09
CA TRP A 40 5.89 -7.48 8.60
C TRP A 40 4.79 -7.27 9.65
N GLU A 41 5.05 -7.62 10.91
CA GLU A 41 4.08 -7.48 12.02
C GLU A 41 3.58 -6.03 12.23
N ASN A 42 4.41 -5.05 11.90
CA ASN A 42 4.05 -3.64 11.99
C ASN A 42 3.24 -3.20 10.78
N PHE A 43 3.64 -3.63 9.58
CA PHE A 43 2.93 -3.28 8.36
C PHE A 43 1.56 -3.95 8.25
N PHE A 44 1.44 -5.20 8.70
CA PHE A 44 0.16 -5.90 8.76
C PHE A 44 -0.88 -5.13 9.58
N LYS A 45 -0.50 -4.58 10.74
CA LYS A 45 -1.39 -3.74 11.56
C LYS A 45 -1.86 -2.48 10.83
N VAL A 46 -1.03 -1.93 9.93
CA VAL A 46 -1.38 -0.75 9.13
C VAL A 46 -2.40 -1.13 8.05
N ILE A 47 -2.22 -2.28 7.40
CA ILE A 47 -3.19 -2.82 6.42
C ILE A 47 -4.56 -3.03 7.09
N GLU A 48 -4.60 -3.63 8.28
CA GLU A 48 -5.87 -3.84 8.99
C GLU A 48 -6.57 -2.53 9.34
N LYS A 49 -5.81 -1.51 9.77
CA LYS A 49 -6.34 -0.16 9.98
C LYS A 49 -6.86 0.49 8.69
N ALA A 50 -6.16 0.29 7.56
CA ALA A 50 -6.60 0.80 6.27
C ALA A 50 -7.93 0.17 5.84
N LYS A 51 -8.08 -1.16 5.99
CA LYS A 51 -9.36 -1.85 5.74
C LYS A 51 -10.48 -1.31 6.63
N GLU A 52 -10.20 -1.10 7.91
CA GLU A 52 -11.18 -0.53 8.85
C GLU A 52 -11.58 0.90 8.45
N ALA A 53 -10.62 1.73 8.04
CA ALA A 53 -10.89 3.07 7.53
C ALA A 53 -11.78 3.05 6.28
N CYS A 54 -11.54 2.13 5.33
CA CYS A 54 -12.38 1.95 4.16
C CYS A 54 -13.82 1.58 4.54
N ARG A 55 -14.01 0.62 5.46
CA ARG A 55 -15.34 0.25 5.96
C ARG A 55 -16.04 1.43 6.62
N ASN A 56 -15.33 2.18 7.46
CA ASN A 56 -15.86 3.35 8.16
C ASN A 56 -16.20 4.51 7.20
N ALA A 57 -15.54 4.59 6.04
CA ALA A 57 -15.84 5.56 4.99
C ALA A 57 -17.07 5.19 4.13
N GLY A 58 -17.77 4.10 4.45
CA GLY A 58 -18.97 3.65 3.74
C GLY A 58 -18.69 2.67 2.59
N ASN A 59 -17.42 2.33 2.33
CA ASN A 59 -17.06 1.24 1.43
C ASN A 59 -17.20 -0.07 2.20
N SER A 60 -18.44 -0.54 2.32
CA SER A 60 -18.75 -1.84 2.92
C SER A 60 -18.27 -2.91 1.94
N ASP A 61 -17.42 -3.83 2.39
CA ASP A 61 -17.09 -5.04 1.64
C ASP A 61 -18.42 -5.78 1.33
N ALA A 62 -18.89 -5.69 0.10
CA ALA A 62 -20.05 -6.43 -0.41
C ALA A 62 -19.59 -7.70 -1.11
#